data_AF-A0AAD9BQ09-F1
#
_entry.id   AF-A0AAD9BQ09-F1
#
_cell.length_a   1.000
_cell.length_b   1.000
_cell.length_c   1.000
_cell.angle_alpha   90.00
_cell.angle_beta   90.00
_cell.angle_gamma   90.00
#
_symmetry.space_group_name_H-M   'P 1'
#
loop_
_entity.id
_entity.type
_entity.pdbx_description
1 polymer ?
#
loop_
_entity_poly.entity_id
_entity_poly.type
_entity_poly.pdbx_seq_one_letter_code
_entity_poly.pdbx_strand_id
1 'polypeptide(L)'
;MKFAVAVLWFSLALGKATMQAEEDFVSLAELEDSLLRNLFRGYQKWVRPVHNANDTITVCFGLKISQLVDVDEKNQAMTTNVWLWQEWVDVKLKWNPDDYGGITSIRVPSETIWLPDIVLYEKYHFPDMEMHSPEPKPRKGAGKKGAPGQQRGPPAAKEDENQAWLAMLEKATNSVRYISRHIKKEHFIREVVQDWKFVAQVLDRIFLWAFLTVAILGTVLIFTPALQMYYSTP
;
A
#
# COMPACT_ATOMS: atom_id res chain seq x y z
N MET A 1 71.12 6.91 -41.25
CA MET A 1 70.13 8.01 -41.18
C MET A 1 68.66 7.55 -41.11
N LYS A 2 68.26 6.45 -41.77
CA LYS A 2 66.86 5.97 -41.77
C LYS A 2 66.33 5.45 -40.41
N PHE A 3 67.19 4.86 -39.57
CA PHE A 3 66.81 4.35 -38.24
C PHE A 3 66.49 5.44 -37.21
N ALA A 4 67.26 6.54 -37.20
CA ALA A 4 67.03 7.64 -36.26
C ALA A 4 65.68 8.33 -36.47
N VAL A 5 65.28 8.47 -37.74
CA VAL A 5 63.98 9.01 -38.12
C VAL A 5 62.86 8.07 -37.67
N ALA A 6 62.99 6.75 -37.88
CA ALA A 6 61.99 5.78 -37.43
C ALA A 6 61.80 5.79 -35.90
N VAL A 7 62.88 5.91 -35.13
CA VAL A 7 62.81 6.02 -33.67
C VAL A 7 62.14 7.32 -33.25
N LEU A 8 62.47 8.45 -33.87
CA LEU A 8 61.82 9.73 -33.60
C LEU A 8 60.32 9.71 -33.92
N TRP A 9 59.92 9.10 -35.04
CA TRP A 9 58.51 8.94 -35.40
C TRP A 9 57.79 7.97 -34.47
N PHE A 10 58.46 6.91 -34.00
CA PHE A 10 57.90 5.98 -33.02
C PHE A 10 57.75 6.63 -31.64
N SER A 11 58.74 7.41 -31.18
CA SER A 11 58.64 8.17 -29.93
C SER A 11 57.60 9.27 -30.00
N LEU A 12 57.45 9.93 -31.16
CA LEU A 12 56.41 10.94 -31.38
C LEU A 12 55.02 10.30 -31.50
N ALA A 13 54.91 9.14 -32.13
CA ALA A 13 53.68 8.37 -32.22
C ALA A 13 53.28 7.78 -30.85
N LEU A 14 54.25 7.31 -30.07
CA LEU A 14 54.04 6.79 -28.71
C LEU A 14 53.64 7.93 -27.77
N GLY A 15 54.30 9.09 -27.87
CA GLY A 15 53.93 10.30 -27.15
C GLY A 15 52.53 10.81 -27.50
N LYS A 16 52.15 10.77 -28.78
CA LYS A 16 50.79 11.10 -29.22
C LYS A 16 49.75 10.06 -28.81
N ALA A 17 50.09 8.76 -28.81
CA ALA A 17 49.22 7.68 -28.38
C ALA A 17 48.97 7.70 -26.87
N THR A 18 49.94 8.18 -26.07
CA THR A 18 49.73 8.42 -24.62
C THR A 18 49.02 9.72 -24.30
N MET A 19 48.97 10.70 -25.23
CA MET A 19 48.26 11.98 -25.01
C MET A 19 46.82 11.98 -25.53
N GLN A 20 46.42 10.97 -26.30
CA GLN A 20 45.07 10.85 -26.84
C GLN A 20 44.28 9.81 -26.03
N ALA A 21 43.36 10.31 -25.21
CA ALA A 21 42.27 9.58 -24.57
C ALA A 21 42.60 8.81 -23.27
N GLU A 22 43.08 9.56 -22.27
CA GLU A 22 42.42 9.50 -20.96
C GLU A 22 41.33 10.59 -20.99
N GLU A 23 40.26 10.35 -21.76
CA GLU A 23 39.00 10.98 -21.38
C GLU A 23 38.58 10.21 -20.14
N ASP A 24 38.75 10.84 -18.97
CA ASP A 24 38.21 10.36 -17.72
C ASP A 24 36.73 10.08 -17.95
N PHE A 25 36.40 8.82 -18.26
CA PHE A 25 35.02 8.37 -18.35
C PHE A 25 34.51 8.35 -16.93
N VAL A 26 34.13 9.53 -16.43
CA VAL A 26 33.46 9.66 -15.14
C VAL A 26 32.21 8.83 -15.24
N SER A 27 32.13 7.79 -14.42
CA SER A 27 31.03 6.84 -14.47
C SER A 27 29.72 7.59 -14.15
N LEU A 28 28.62 7.22 -14.80
CA LEU A 28 27.29 7.76 -14.46
C LEU A 28 27.01 7.60 -12.96
N ALA A 29 27.46 6.50 -12.36
CA ALA A 29 27.34 6.26 -10.93
C ALA A 29 28.14 7.26 -10.07
N GLU A 30 29.31 7.70 -10.53
CA GLU A 30 30.12 8.72 -9.84
C GLU A 30 29.52 10.11 -9.98
N LEU A 31 28.92 10.41 -11.14
CA LEU A 31 28.16 11.65 -11.36
C LEU A 31 26.89 11.68 -10.51
N GLU A 32 26.17 10.55 -10.41
CA GLU A 32 25.00 10.42 -9.55
C GLU A 32 25.38 10.56 -8.06
N ASP A 33 26.46 9.92 -7.61
CA ASP A 33 26.96 10.06 -6.24
C ASP A 33 27.41 11.50 -5.95
N SER A 34 28.09 12.15 -6.90
CA SER A 34 28.50 13.55 -6.78
C SER A 34 27.30 14.49 -6.73
N LEU A 35 26.28 14.25 -7.56
CA LEU A 35 25.01 14.97 -7.54
C LEU A 35 24.32 14.81 -6.19
N LEU A 36 24.17 13.58 -5.70
CA LEU A 36 23.57 13.30 -4.39
C LEU A 36 24.32 14.01 -3.27
N ARG A 37 25.65 13.91 -3.23
CA ARG A 37 26.48 14.58 -2.22
C ARG A 37 26.29 16.10 -2.24
N ASN A 38 26.25 16.70 -3.42
CA ASN A 38 26.06 18.14 -3.58
C ASN A 38 24.64 18.58 -3.20
N LEU A 39 23.62 17.86 -3.66
CA LEU A 39 22.22 18.19 -3.45
C LEU A 39 21.82 18.11 -1.96
N PHE A 40 22.33 17.10 -1.26
CA PHE A 40 22.05 16.89 0.16
C PHE A 40 23.02 17.62 1.09
N ARG A 41 24.00 18.35 0.56
CA ARG A 41 24.94 19.13 1.37
C ARG A 41 24.22 20.25 2.11
N GLY A 42 23.97 20.04 3.40
CA GLY A 42 23.26 21.03 4.23
C GLY A 42 21.76 21.09 3.99
N TYR A 43 21.19 20.09 3.30
CA TYR A 43 19.74 19.96 3.19
C TYR A 43 19.15 19.58 4.56
N GLN A 44 18.09 20.29 4.96
CA GLN A 44 17.44 20.16 6.26
C GLN A 44 16.02 19.67 6.06
N LYS A 45 15.76 18.37 6.25
CA LYS A 45 14.45 17.75 5.99
C LYS A 45 13.30 18.27 6.86
N TRP A 46 13.60 18.92 7.97
CA TRP A 46 12.59 19.47 8.89
C TRP A 46 12.17 20.90 8.53
N VAL A 47 12.86 21.53 7.58
CA VAL A 47 12.61 22.92 7.17
C VAL A 47 11.88 22.93 5.85
N ARG A 48 10.73 23.60 5.82
CA ARG A 48 9.91 23.77 4.61
C ARG A 48 10.76 24.38 3.46
N PRO A 49 10.82 23.76 2.27
CA PRO A 49 11.66 24.22 1.17
C PRO A 49 10.99 25.36 0.39
N VAL A 50 11.08 26.58 0.91
CA VAL A 50 10.59 27.82 0.27
C VAL A 50 11.69 28.87 0.18
N HIS A 51 11.58 29.80 -0.78
CA HIS A 51 12.49 30.95 -0.88
C HIS A 51 12.19 31.97 0.20
N ASN A 52 10.92 32.39 0.30
CA ASN A 52 10.44 33.31 1.33
C ASN A 52 9.50 32.59 2.30
N ALA A 53 9.44 33.07 3.55
CA ALA A 53 8.53 32.52 4.55
C ALA A 53 7.04 32.66 4.18
N ASN A 54 6.71 33.62 3.30
CA ASN A 54 5.35 33.89 2.85
C ASN A 54 4.93 33.03 1.65
N ASP A 55 5.84 32.27 1.05
CA ASP A 55 5.55 31.45 -0.11
C ASP A 55 4.83 30.15 0.32
N THR A 56 3.92 29.68 -0.53
CA THR A 56 3.16 28.44 -0.33
C THR A 56 3.73 27.32 -1.19
N ILE A 57 3.71 26.10 -0.66
CA ILE A 57 4.00 24.89 -1.44
C ILE A 57 2.68 24.28 -1.87
N THR A 58 2.46 24.17 -3.18
CA THR A 58 1.32 23.45 -3.74
C THR A 58 1.66 21.97 -3.76
N VAL A 59 0.87 21.16 -3.05
CA VAL A 59 1.00 19.70 -3.03
C VAL A 59 -0.17 19.13 -3.82
N CYS A 60 0.15 18.44 -4.91
CA CYS A 60 -0.82 17.67 -5.67
C CYS A 60 -0.93 16.28 -5.02
N PHE A 61 -2.15 15.87 -4.66
CA PHE A 61 -2.39 14.55 -4.12
C PHE A 61 -3.38 13.78 -5.01
N GLY A 62 -3.05 12.52 -5.24
CA GLY A 62 -3.92 11.55 -5.90
C GLY A 62 -4.26 10.43 -4.95
N LEU A 63 -5.54 10.09 -4.85
CA LEU A 63 -6.01 8.97 -4.04
C LEU A 63 -6.55 7.88 -4.95
N LYS A 64 -6.05 6.66 -4.77
CA LYS A 64 -6.59 5.48 -5.44
C LYS A 64 -7.01 4.46 -4.39
N ILE A 65 -8.32 4.24 -4.28
CA ILE A 65 -8.86 3.21 -3.39
C ILE A 65 -8.54 1.84 -4.00
N SER A 66 -7.83 1.01 -3.24
CA SER A 66 -7.47 -0.35 -3.63
C SER A 66 -8.58 -1.33 -3.29
N GLN A 67 -9.20 -1.19 -2.11
CA GLN A 67 -10.23 -2.11 -1.63
C GLN A 67 -11.08 -1.46 -0.52
N LEU A 68 -12.38 -1.78 -0.51
CA LEU A 68 -13.26 -1.61 0.66
C LEU A 68 -13.14 -2.86 1.55
N VAL A 69 -12.56 -2.69 2.74
CA VAL A 69 -12.29 -3.80 3.66
C VAL A 69 -13.52 -4.12 4.49
N ASP A 70 -14.14 -3.10 5.08
CA ASP A 70 -15.31 -3.25 5.93
C ASP A 70 -16.12 -1.94 6.00
N VAL A 71 -17.43 -2.06 6.25
CA VAL A 71 -18.35 -0.95 6.47
C VAL A 71 -19.20 -1.25 7.70
N ASP A 72 -18.98 -0.46 8.75
CA ASP A 72 -19.78 -0.50 9.96
C ASP A 72 -20.89 0.54 9.87
N GLU A 73 -22.08 0.09 9.45
CA GLU A 73 -23.26 0.95 9.30
C GLU A 73 -23.74 1.53 10.64
N LYS A 74 -23.58 0.82 11.76
CA LYS A 74 -24.02 1.33 13.07
C LYS A 74 -23.16 2.49 13.54
N ASN A 75 -21.87 2.40 13.25
CA ASN A 75 -20.89 3.39 13.64
C ASN A 75 -20.57 4.40 12.51
N GLN A 76 -21.21 4.26 11.34
CA GLN A 76 -20.95 5.06 10.14
C GLN A 76 -19.46 5.11 9.78
N ALA A 77 -18.75 4.01 10.00
CA ALA A 77 -17.30 3.90 9.79
C ALA A 77 -17.00 3.00 8.60
N MET A 78 -16.03 3.39 7.78
CA MET A 78 -15.54 2.59 6.65
C MET A 78 -14.04 2.35 6.76
N THR A 79 -13.60 1.12 6.53
CA THR A 79 -12.18 0.75 6.49
C THR A 79 -11.78 0.52 5.03
N THR A 80 -10.81 1.29 4.53
CA THR A 80 -10.34 1.19 3.14
C THR A 80 -8.83 1.09 3.05
N ASN A 81 -8.34 0.31 2.09
CA ASN A 81 -6.93 0.32 1.69
C ASN A 81 -6.75 1.34 0.56
N VAL A 82 -5.90 2.35 0.78
CA VAL A 82 -5.74 3.49 -0.14
C VAL A 82 -4.28 3.67 -0.53
N TRP A 83 -4.05 3.90 -1.82
CA TRP A 83 -2.78 4.40 -2.34
C TRP A 83 -2.83 5.91 -2.40
N LEU A 84 -1.86 6.55 -1.74
CA LEU A 84 -1.68 7.99 -1.73
C LEU A 84 -0.48 8.35 -2.60
N TRP A 85 -0.73 9.09 -3.68
CA TRP A 85 0.28 9.69 -4.54
C TRP A 85 0.42 11.16 -4.16
N GLN A 86 1.66 11.64 -4.02
CA GLN A 86 1.95 13.03 -3.66
C GLN A 86 3.02 13.57 -4.59
N GLU A 87 2.80 14.78 -5.07
CA GLU A 87 3.73 15.49 -5.94
C GLU A 87 3.85 16.94 -5.47
N TRP A 88 5.08 17.40 -5.30
CA TRP A 88 5.40 18.78 -4.92
C TRP A 88 6.76 19.16 -5.50
N VAL A 89 7.04 20.46 -5.53
CA VAL A 89 8.32 20.99 -6.01
C VAL A 89 9.14 21.48 -4.82
N ASP A 90 10.35 20.94 -4.65
CA ASP A 90 11.33 21.42 -3.69
C ASP A 90 12.30 22.40 -4.37
N VAL A 91 12.41 23.62 -3.84
CA VAL A 91 13.28 24.67 -4.42
C VAL A 91 14.77 24.42 -4.20
N LYS A 92 15.14 23.64 -3.19
CA LYS A 92 16.52 23.32 -2.83
C LYS A 92 17.05 22.10 -3.58
N LEU A 93 16.17 21.21 -4.04
CA LEU A 93 16.52 20.01 -4.78
C LEU A 93 16.50 20.27 -6.30
N LYS A 94 17.26 21.27 -6.76
CA LYS A 94 17.39 21.63 -8.17
C LYS A 94 18.84 21.51 -8.61
N TRP A 95 19.06 21.01 -9.82
CA TRP A 95 20.37 20.93 -10.45
C TRP A 95 20.26 21.18 -11.96
N ASN A 96 21.39 21.46 -12.59
CA ASN A 96 21.50 21.52 -14.04
C ASN A 96 21.90 20.14 -14.57
N PRO A 97 21.11 19.49 -15.45
CA PRO A 97 21.45 18.17 -15.99
C PRO A 97 22.81 18.14 -16.71
N ASP A 98 23.20 19.24 -17.37
CA ASP A 98 24.44 19.30 -18.15
C ASP A 98 25.71 19.11 -17.30
N ASP A 99 25.67 19.52 -16.02
CA ASP A 99 26.81 19.42 -15.09
C ASP A 99 27.03 18.00 -14.58
N TYR A 100 26.03 17.10 -14.74
CA TYR A 100 26.02 15.74 -14.18
C TYR A 100 25.72 14.68 -15.24
N GLY A 101 26.15 14.90 -16.49
CA GLY A 101 26.02 13.91 -17.55
C GLY A 101 24.58 13.68 -18.05
N GLY A 102 23.71 14.69 -17.94
CA GLY A 102 22.33 14.67 -18.44
C GLY A 102 21.32 14.00 -17.51
N ILE A 103 21.64 13.79 -16.23
CA ILE A 103 20.72 13.19 -15.25
C ILE A 103 19.55 14.14 -15.00
N THR A 104 18.32 13.70 -15.28
CA THR A 104 17.08 14.48 -15.07
C THR A 104 16.21 13.98 -13.92
N SER A 105 16.43 12.74 -13.47
CA SER A 105 15.68 12.14 -12.37
C SER A 105 16.57 11.23 -11.55
N ILE A 106 16.40 11.28 -10.24
CA ILE A 106 17.09 10.42 -9.27
C ILE A 106 16.06 9.86 -8.28
N ARG A 107 16.33 8.68 -7.75
CA ARG A 107 15.48 8.07 -6.72
C ARG A 107 16.15 8.20 -5.36
N VAL A 108 15.46 8.81 -4.42
CA VAL A 108 15.96 9.01 -3.06
C VAL A 108 14.97 8.42 -2.04
N PRO A 109 15.46 7.88 -0.91
CA PRO A 109 14.59 7.48 0.20
C PRO A 109 13.80 8.67 0.73
N SER A 110 12.53 8.46 1.08
CA SER A 110 11.67 9.55 1.54
C SER A 110 12.09 10.09 2.91
N GLU A 111 12.85 9.33 3.71
CA GLU A 111 13.27 9.74 5.04
C GLU A 111 14.34 10.84 5.05
N THR A 112 14.97 11.13 3.90
CA THR A 112 16.06 12.11 3.76
C THR A 112 15.58 13.47 3.25
N ILE A 113 14.38 13.53 2.67
CA ILE A 113 13.78 14.74 2.11
C ILE A 113 12.69 15.30 3.03
N TRP A 114 12.36 16.59 2.87
CA TRP A 114 11.17 17.16 3.49
C TRP A 114 9.93 16.54 2.83
N LEU A 115 8.98 16.12 3.67
CA LEU A 115 7.69 15.59 3.25
C LEU A 115 6.59 16.50 3.81
N PRO A 116 5.54 16.82 3.02
CA PRO A 116 4.38 17.51 3.55
C PRO A 116 3.67 16.60 4.58
N ASP A 117 3.30 17.17 5.72
CA ASP A 117 2.53 16.45 6.73
C ASP A 117 1.06 16.34 6.28
N ILE A 118 0.63 15.12 5.97
CA ILE A 118 -0.72 14.80 5.52
C ILE A 118 -1.34 13.88 6.55
N VAL A 119 -2.38 14.38 7.21
CA VAL A 119 -3.12 13.63 8.23
C VAL A 119 -4.56 13.45 7.82
N LEU A 120 -5.11 12.28 8.12
CA LEU A 120 -6.55 12.04 8.02
C LEU A 120 -7.24 12.75 9.19
N TYR A 121 -7.96 13.84 8.90
CA TYR A 121 -8.65 14.63 9.93
C TYR A 121 -9.75 13.82 10.62
N GLU A 122 -10.57 13.13 9.83
CA GLU A 122 -11.69 12.31 10.31
C GLU A 122 -11.24 10.87 10.53
N LYS A 123 -10.23 10.69 11.38
CA LYS A 123 -9.86 9.35 11.83
C LYS A 123 -10.96 8.81 12.75
N TYR A 124 -11.62 7.73 12.35
CA TYR A 124 -12.48 6.98 13.27
C TYR A 124 -11.56 6.32 14.30
N HIS A 125 -11.56 6.83 15.52
CA HIS A 125 -10.88 6.17 16.62
C HIS A 125 -11.74 4.96 16.97
N PHE A 126 -11.28 3.77 16.55
CA PHE A 126 -11.72 2.56 17.23
C PHE A 126 -11.42 2.81 18.71
N PRO A 127 -12.41 2.76 19.62
CA PRO A 127 -12.13 2.93 21.04
C PRO A 127 -11.08 1.89 21.34
N ASP A 128 -9.86 2.36 21.58
CA ASP A 128 -8.79 1.51 21.99
C ASP A 128 -9.37 0.77 23.19
N MET A 129 -9.40 -0.56 23.12
CA MET A 129 -9.22 -1.30 24.36
C MET A 129 -7.81 -0.92 24.79
N GLU A 130 -7.66 0.27 25.38
CA GLU A 130 -6.58 0.57 26.29
C GLU A 130 -6.74 -0.49 27.37
N MET A 131 -6.05 -1.61 27.15
CA MET A 131 -5.64 -2.49 28.21
C MET A 131 -4.70 -1.63 29.05
N HIS A 132 -5.28 -0.78 29.90
CA HIS A 132 -4.62 -0.33 31.09
C HIS A 132 -4.32 -1.60 31.89
N SER A 133 -3.16 -2.19 31.61
CA SER A 133 -2.55 -3.12 32.52
C SER A 133 -2.45 -2.38 33.85
N PRO A 134 -3.12 -2.83 34.93
CA PRO A 134 -3.00 -2.18 36.20
C PRO A 134 -1.54 -2.31 36.63
N GLU A 135 -0.78 -1.22 36.49
CA GLU A 135 0.62 -1.18 36.86
C GLU A 135 0.70 -1.48 38.37
N PRO A 136 1.41 -2.55 38.78
CA PRO A 136 1.44 -2.94 40.17
C PRO A 136 2.13 -1.82 40.96
N LYS A 137 1.37 -1.17 41.86
CA LYS A 137 1.89 -0.12 42.74
C LYS A 137 3.15 -0.62 43.44
N PRO A 138 4.26 0.14 43.43
CA PRO A 138 5.48 -0.27 44.11
C PRO A 138 5.15 -0.44 45.60
N ARG A 139 5.39 -1.64 46.11
CA ARG A 139 5.17 -2.01 47.50
C ARG A 139 6.06 -1.10 48.37
N LYS A 140 5.45 -0.11 49.01
CA LYS A 140 6.14 0.83 49.91
C LYS A 140 6.95 0.05 50.95
N GLY A 141 8.17 0.54 51.18
CA GLY A 141 9.28 -0.10 51.88
C GLY A 141 8.90 -1.02 53.03
N ALA A 142 9.39 -2.25 52.95
CA ALA A 142 9.49 -3.14 54.10
C ALA A 142 10.52 -2.57 55.07
N GLY A 143 10.05 -1.77 56.02
CA GLY A 143 10.79 -1.52 57.25
C GLY A 143 10.97 -2.83 58.01
N LYS A 144 12.23 -3.18 58.30
CA LYS A 144 12.61 -4.23 59.25
C LYS A 144 11.81 -4.08 60.56
N LYS A 145 11.11 -5.14 60.98
CA LYS A 145 10.97 -5.59 62.38
C LYS A 145 10.26 -6.96 62.41
N GLY A 146 10.75 -7.85 63.27
CA GLY A 146 10.45 -9.28 63.25
C GLY A 146 9.22 -9.74 64.04
N ALA A 147 9.17 -11.07 64.17
CA ALA A 147 8.24 -11.97 64.88
C ALA A 147 7.01 -12.49 64.11
N PRO A 148 6.64 -13.79 64.27
CA PRO A 148 5.64 -14.46 63.44
C PRO A 148 4.24 -14.40 64.07
N GLY A 149 3.24 -14.06 63.26
CA GLY A 149 1.83 -14.07 63.68
C GLY A 149 0.87 -13.97 62.51
N GLN A 150 0.11 -15.05 62.31
CA GLN A 150 -1.20 -15.17 61.66
C GLN A 150 -1.50 -14.34 60.39
N GLN A 151 -1.48 -15.01 59.22
CA GLN A 151 -2.12 -14.51 58.00
C GLN A 151 -3.66 -14.57 58.10
N ARG A 152 -4.29 -13.40 58.12
CA ARG A 152 -5.62 -13.17 57.55
C ARG A 152 -5.58 -11.84 56.81
N GLY A 153 -5.41 -11.91 55.49
CA GLY A 153 -5.64 -10.74 54.62
C GLY A 153 -7.15 -10.43 54.53
N PRO A 154 -7.55 -9.18 54.26
CA PRO A 154 -8.95 -8.80 54.15
C PRO A 154 -9.63 -9.53 52.98
N PRO A 155 -10.88 -10.02 53.11
CA PRO A 155 -11.61 -10.70 52.02
C PRO A 155 -11.82 -9.80 50.79
N ALA A 156 -11.93 -8.48 51.00
CA ALA A 156 -12.19 -7.50 49.95
C ALA A 156 -11.17 -7.52 48.79
N ALA A 157 -9.88 -7.74 49.07
CA ALA A 157 -8.85 -7.66 48.04
C ALA A 157 -8.90 -8.83 47.02
N LYS A 158 -9.43 -9.99 47.40
CA LYS A 158 -9.61 -11.13 46.49
C LYS A 158 -10.92 -11.04 45.72
N GLU A 159 -11.93 -10.42 46.32
CA GLU A 159 -13.22 -10.19 45.66
C GLU A 159 -13.09 -9.16 44.53
N ASP A 160 -12.33 -8.09 44.74
CA ASP A 160 -12.05 -7.08 43.71
C ASP A 160 -11.30 -7.65 42.50
N GLU A 161 -10.34 -8.55 42.73
CA GLU A 161 -9.58 -9.21 41.66
C GLU A 161 -10.48 -10.15 40.84
N ASN A 162 -11.32 -10.95 41.50
CA ASN A 162 -12.27 -11.84 40.84
C ASN A 162 -13.31 -11.04 40.03
N GLN A 163 -13.75 -9.87 40.52
CA GLN A 163 -14.64 -9.00 39.77
C GLN A 163 -13.98 -8.38 38.53
N ALA A 164 -12.71 -8.00 38.62
CA ALA A 164 -11.95 -7.51 37.48
C ALA A 164 -11.80 -8.60 36.40
N TRP A 165 -11.48 -9.83 36.78
CA TRP A 165 -11.39 -10.98 35.85
C TRP A 165 -12.73 -11.29 35.17
N LEU A 166 -13.84 -11.26 35.90
CA LEU A 166 -15.17 -11.48 35.34
C LEU A 166 -15.56 -10.37 34.35
N ALA A 167 -15.24 -9.11 34.66
CA ALA A 167 -15.47 -7.99 33.76
C ALA A 167 -14.64 -8.10 32.46
N MET A 168 -13.41 -8.60 32.54
CA MET A 168 -12.58 -8.87 31.36
C MET A 168 -13.14 -10.02 30.50
N LEU A 169 -13.58 -11.11 31.12
CA LEU A 169 -14.19 -12.25 30.43
C LEU A 169 -15.50 -11.88 29.74
N GLU A 170 -16.32 -11.05 30.37
CA GLU A 170 -17.57 -10.57 29.77
C GLU A 170 -17.31 -9.69 28.54
N LYS A 171 -16.34 -8.77 28.63
CA LYS A 171 -15.90 -7.95 27.48
C LYS A 171 -15.36 -8.80 26.33
N ALA A 172 -14.50 -9.76 26.62
CA ALA A 172 -13.97 -10.70 25.62
C ALA A 172 -15.07 -11.57 25.00
N THR A 173 -16.04 -12.02 25.79
CA THR A 173 -17.17 -12.80 25.28
C THR A 173 -18.06 -11.95 24.36
N ASN A 174 -18.25 -10.68 24.68
CA ASN A 174 -19.02 -9.74 23.86
C ASN A 174 -18.34 -9.43 22.53
N SER A 175 -17.01 -9.26 22.50
CA SER A 175 -16.26 -9.06 21.25
C SER A 175 -16.27 -10.30 20.37
N VAL A 176 -16.09 -11.50 20.95
CA VAL A 176 -16.20 -12.77 20.22
C VAL A 176 -17.62 -12.95 19.65
N ARG A 177 -18.65 -12.61 20.42
CA ARG A 177 -20.06 -12.64 19.96
C ARG A 177 -20.34 -11.61 18.86
N TYR A 178 -19.62 -10.50 18.84
CA TYR A 178 -19.70 -9.48 17.78
C TYR A 178 -19.07 -9.99 16.48
N ILE A 179 -17.85 -10.54 16.57
CA ILE A 179 -17.11 -11.13 15.44
C ILE A 179 -17.89 -12.30 14.84
N SER A 180 -18.40 -13.20 15.68
CA SER A 180 -19.22 -14.34 15.24
C SER A 180 -20.49 -13.90 14.48
N ARG A 181 -21.11 -12.79 14.89
CA ARG A 181 -22.27 -12.22 14.19
C ARG A 181 -21.91 -11.56 12.87
N HIS A 182 -20.73 -10.95 12.74
CA HIS A 182 -20.28 -10.37 11.47
C HIS A 182 -19.88 -11.44 10.44
N ILE A 183 -19.15 -12.47 10.87
CA ILE A 183 -18.72 -13.57 9.99
C ILE A 183 -19.95 -14.32 9.43
N LYS A 184 -20.98 -14.56 10.25
CA LYS A 184 -22.19 -15.27 9.78
C LYS A 184 -23.00 -14.50 8.74
N LYS A 185 -22.98 -13.15 8.76
CA LYS A 185 -23.68 -12.32 7.77
C LYS A 185 -22.92 -12.23 6.44
N GLU A 186 -21.59 -12.10 6.48
CA GLU A 186 -20.72 -12.15 5.30
C GLU A 186 -20.87 -13.46 4.52
N HIS A 187 -21.02 -14.59 5.21
CA HIS A 187 -21.26 -15.88 4.56
C HIS A 187 -22.62 -15.93 3.86
N PHE A 188 -23.69 -15.38 4.45
CA PHE A 188 -25.02 -15.41 3.87
C PHE A 188 -25.11 -14.59 2.57
N ILE A 189 -24.50 -13.40 2.51
CA ILE A 189 -24.50 -12.59 1.29
C ILE A 189 -23.70 -13.28 0.19
N ARG A 190 -22.55 -13.87 0.52
CA ARG A 190 -21.75 -14.62 -0.45
C ARG A 190 -22.46 -15.86 -0.96
N GLU A 191 -23.17 -16.57 -0.10
CA GLU A 191 -24.00 -17.72 -0.45
C GLU A 191 -25.09 -17.31 -1.45
N VAL A 192 -25.86 -16.26 -1.14
CA VAL A 192 -26.92 -15.74 -2.03
C VAL A 192 -26.33 -15.28 -3.38
N VAL A 193 -25.19 -14.58 -3.40
CA VAL A 193 -24.55 -14.15 -4.66
C VAL A 193 -24.10 -15.35 -5.51
N GLN A 194 -23.63 -16.44 -4.89
CA GLN A 194 -23.28 -17.66 -5.63
C GLN A 194 -24.52 -18.36 -6.18
N ASP A 195 -25.61 -18.41 -5.43
CA ASP A 195 -26.88 -18.98 -5.90
C ASP A 195 -27.44 -18.20 -7.09
N TRP A 196 -27.41 -16.87 -7.04
CA TRP A 196 -27.83 -16.04 -8.17
C TRP A 196 -26.93 -16.20 -9.41
N LYS A 197 -25.62 -16.42 -9.20
CA LYS A 197 -24.70 -16.73 -10.31
C LYS A 197 -25.01 -18.09 -10.93
N PHE A 198 -25.29 -19.10 -10.13
CA PHE A 198 -25.68 -20.41 -10.62
C PHE A 198 -26.98 -20.33 -11.44
N VAL A 199 -27.98 -19.62 -10.91
CA VAL A 199 -29.26 -19.39 -11.62
C VAL A 199 -29.03 -18.68 -12.96
N ALA A 200 -28.18 -17.64 -12.99
CA ALA A 200 -27.86 -16.93 -14.22
C ALA A 200 -27.17 -17.83 -15.27
N GLN A 201 -26.24 -18.69 -14.84
CA GLN A 201 -25.55 -19.63 -15.74
C GLN A 201 -26.47 -20.71 -16.30
N VAL A 202 -27.45 -21.15 -15.52
CA VAL A 202 -28.44 -22.15 -15.97
C VAL A 202 -29.47 -21.51 -16.90
N LEU A 203 -29.93 -20.29 -16.59
CA LEU A 203 -30.86 -19.53 -17.44
C LEU A 203 -30.29 -19.27 -18.83
N ASP A 204 -29.00 -18.94 -18.93
CA ASP A 204 -28.30 -18.76 -20.21
C ASP A 204 -28.43 -20.01 -21.10
N ARG A 205 -28.19 -21.20 -20.54
CA ARG A 205 -28.32 -22.46 -21.27
C ARG A 205 -29.76 -22.76 -21.65
N ILE A 206 -30.72 -22.57 -20.75
CA ILE A 206 -32.14 -22.87 -21.05
C ILE A 206 -32.66 -21.99 -22.19
N PHE A 207 -32.35 -20.69 -22.17
CA PHE A 207 -32.77 -19.78 -23.24
C PHE A 207 -32.11 -20.09 -24.58
N LEU A 208 -30.83 -20.47 -24.58
CA LEU A 208 -30.14 -20.90 -25.79
C LEU A 208 -30.77 -22.17 -26.40
N TRP A 209 -31.12 -23.16 -25.58
CA TRP A 209 -31.77 -24.38 -26.07
C TRP A 209 -33.21 -24.12 -26.54
N ALA A 210 -33.97 -23.27 -25.84
CA ALA A 210 -35.30 -22.87 -26.27
C ALA A 210 -35.25 -22.15 -27.64
N PHE A 211 -34.35 -21.18 -27.81
CA PHE A 211 -34.15 -20.47 -29.07
C PHE A 211 -33.75 -21.43 -30.19
N LEU A 212 -32.81 -22.35 -29.92
CA LEU A 212 -32.38 -23.35 -30.90
C LEU A 212 -33.54 -24.21 -31.38
N THR A 213 -34.39 -24.69 -30.47
CA THR A 213 -35.54 -25.52 -30.85
C THR A 213 -36.55 -24.77 -31.70
N VAL A 214 -36.84 -23.50 -31.36
CA VAL A 214 -37.73 -22.64 -32.15
C VAL A 214 -37.13 -22.34 -33.51
N ALA A 215 -35.82 -22.09 -33.58
CA ALA A 215 -35.12 -21.86 -34.84
C ALA A 215 -35.16 -23.09 -35.74
N ILE A 216 -34.93 -24.29 -35.21
CA ILE A 216 -35.00 -25.54 -35.96
C ILE A 216 -36.44 -25.80 -36.43
N LEU A 217 -37.42 -25.68 -35.55
CA LEU A 217 -38.83 -25.86 -35.89
C LEU A 217 -39.28 -24.86 -36.96
N GLY A 218 -38.93 -23.59 -36.80
CA GLY A 218 -39.20 -22.54 -37.79
C GLY A 218 -38.55 -22.84 -39.14
N THR A 219 -37.30 -23.32 -39.13
CA THR A 219 -36.60 -23.76 -40.36
C THR A 219 -37.36 -24.90 -41.03
N VAL A 220 -37.68 -25.97 -40.30
CA VAL A 220 -38.44 -27.10 -40.88
C VAL A 220 -39.78 -26.63 -41.44
N LEU A 221 -40.51 -25.76 -40.74
CA LEU A 221 -41.81 -25.25 -41.18
C LEU A 221 -41.71 -24.44 -42.47
N ILE A 222 -40.65 -23.63 -42.63
CA ILE A 222 -40.41 -22.82 -43.83
C ILE A 222 -39.99 -23.71 -45.02
N PHE A 223 -39.15 -24.72 -44.77
CA PHE A 223 -38.60 -25.57 -45.84
C PHE A 223 -39.53 -26.70 -46.29
N THR A 224 -40.44 -27.18 -45.42
CA THR A 224 -41.39 -28.26 -45.75
C THR A 224 -42.26 -27.97 -46.99
N PRO A 225 -42.92 -26.81 -47.14
CA PRO A 225 -43.70 -26.51 -48.34
C PRO A 225 -42.83 -26.37 -49.60
N ALA A 226 -41.60 -25.87 -49.47
CA ALA A 226 -40.65 -25.78 -50.59
C ALA A 226 -40.19 -27.17 -51.09
N LEU A 227 -39.97 -28.12 -50.17
CA LEU A 227 -39.59 -29.50 -50.50
C LEU A 227 -40.74 -30.29 -51.14
N GLN A 228 -41.97 -30.09 -50.65
CA GLN A 228 -43.15 -30.71 -51.24
C GLN A 228 -43.37 -30.26 -52.70
N MET A 229 -43.09 -29.00 -53.02
CA MET A 229 -43.16 -28.48 -54.39
C MET A 229 -42.11 -29.13 -55.31
N TYR A 230 -40.88 -29.36 -54.84
CA TYR A 230 -39.82 -30.02 -55.62
C TYR A 230 -40.10 -31.50 -55.91
N TYR A 231 -40.72 -32.22 -54.96
CA TYR A 231 -41.10 -33.62 -55.15
C TYR A 231 -42.38 -33.81 -55.97
N SER A 232 -43.24 -32.78 -56.06
CA SER A 232 -44.52 -32.83 -56.78
C SER A 232 -44.41 -32.37 -58.24
N THR A 233 -43.22 -32.00 -58.71
CA THR A 233 -42.95 -31.81 -60.15
C THR A 233 -42.66 -33.19 -60.80
N PRO A 234 -43.47 -33.63 -61.79
CA PRO A 234 -43.32 -34.92 -62.45
C PRO A 234 -42.09 -35.00 -63.37
#